data_AF-A0A9P5Y7V4-F1
#
_entry.id   AF-A0A9P5Y7V4-F1
#
_cell.length_a   1.000
_cell.length_b   1.000
_cell.length_c   1.000
_cell.angle_alpha   90.00
_cell.angle_beta   90.00
_cell.angle_gamma   90.00
#
_symmetry.space_group_name_H-M   'P 1'
#
loop_
_entity.id
_entity.type
_entity.pdbx_description
1 polymer ?
#
loop_
_entity_poly.entity_id
_entity_poly.type
_entity_poly.pdbx_seq_one_letter_code
_entity_poly.pdbx_strand_id
1 'polypeptide(L)'
;MGAIRLSGFVLFVMQASSAMAQTCNTYVVPSIAGGFTQRTFIDFSGVQPGGNAASLLSSKGVSISNYPISAGPVPRTFVPSNVALGSGSLDMKVSAYNGSGSIQSSEISTNDVFKYASVRTVLKSSGVPGVVEGNFFYLNDNQEIDWEILTSTTLTSSPNVPAGIWATNQGVVPGTPSTHVTVPFTFDPSQGYHEYRIDWAIDATTFYIDGVQKARLTSNVPTQAGHWIWNSWSNGDPNWSNGPPKANSITHIRSIDIYKGFTSTRSGNLCNI
;
A
#
# COMPACT_ATOMS: atom_id res chain seq x y z
N MET A 1 -15.48 -19.94 74.90
CA MET A 1 -16.16 -18.90 74.09
C MET A 1 -15.08 -18.14 73.36
N GLY A 2 -14.97 -18.36 72.05
CA GLY A 2 -13.83 -17.95 71.23
C GLY A 2 -13.91 -16.50 70.77
N ALA A 3 -12.77 -15.80 70.81
CA ALA A 3 -12.60 -14.46 70.29
C ALA A 3 -12.26 -14.50 68.79
N ILE A 4 -12.99 -13.72 68.00
CA ILE A 4 -12.81 -13.51 66.56
C ILE A 4 -11.62 -12.56 66.36
N ARG A 5 -10.64 -12.95 65.53
CA ARG A 5 -9.64 -12.03 64.96
C ARG A 5 -9.94 -11.85 63.47
N LEU A 6 -10.20 -10.61 63.07
CA LEU A 6 -10.28 -10.22 61.67
C LEU A 6 -8.86 -10.16 61.07
N SER A 7 -8.60 -10.91 60.01
CA SER A 7 -7.43 -10.73 59.15
C SER A 7 -7.79 -9.76 58.03
N GLY A 8 -7.10 -8.61 58.00
CA GLY A 8 -7.23 -7.60 56.95
C GLY A 8 -6.61 -8.09 55.63
N PHE A 9 -7.35 -7.94 54.55
CA PHE A 9 -6.87 -8.12 53.18
C PHE A 9 -6.25 -6.79 52.72
N VAL A 10 -4.94 -6.76 52.47
CA VAL A 10 -4.27 -5.63 51.83
C VAL A 10 -4.39 -5.81 50.32
N LEU A 11 -5.20 -4.97 49.67
CA LEU A 11 -5.35 -4.94 48.22
C LEU A 11 -4.18 -4.15 47.61
N PHE A 12 -3.23 -4.85 46.99
CA PHE A 12 -2.20 -4.21 46.18
C PHE A 12 -2.83 -3.76 44.85
N VAL A 13 -3.10 -2.47 44.72
CA VAL A 13 -3.46 -1.86 43.44
C VAL A 13 -2.18 -1.67 42.64
N MET A 14 -1.92 -2.54 41.66
CA MET A 14 -0.91 -2.26 40.64
C MET A 14 -1.39 -1.07 39.81
N GLN A 15 -0.76 0.09 40.02
CA GLN A 15 -0.89 1.21 39.08
C GLN A 15 -0.22 0.81 37.77
N ALA A 16 -1.02 0.61 36.73
CA ALA A 16 -0.53 0.58 35.37
C ALA A 16 0.03 1.96 35.04
N SER A 17 1.36 2.07 34.97
CA SER A 17 2.03 3.25 34.43
C SER A 17 1.69 3.36 32.95
N SER A 18 0.86 4.33 32.59
CA SER A 18 0.68 4.74 31.19
C SER A 18 1.98 5.37 30.71
N ALA A 19 2.84 4.60 30.06
CA ALA A 19 3.91 5.16 29.26
C ALA A 19 3.26 6.10 28.24
N MET A 20 3.46 7.40 28.38
CA MET A 20 3.05 8.38 27.36
C MET A 20 3.63 7.91 26.03
N ALA A 21 2.78 7.69 25.03
CA ALA A 21 3.22 7.38 23.69
C ALA A 21 4.16 8.51 23.25
N GLN A 22 5.44 8.19 23.10
CA GLN A 22 6.47 9.17 22.81
C GLN A 22 6.14 9.82 21.46
N THR A 23 5.79 11.11 21.47
CA THR A 23 5.45 11.83 20.23
C THR A 23 6.73 12.05 19.43
N CYS A 24 6.79 11.49 18.23
CA CYS A 24 7.88 11.74 17.29
C CYS A 24 7.70 13.11 16.65
N ASN A 25 8.73 13.96 16.71
CA ASN A 25 8.74 15.23 15.99
C ASN A 25 9.24 15.05 14.55
N THR A 26 10.27 14.20 14.37
CA THR A 26 10.81 13.85 13.06
C THR A 26 10.97 12.34 12.96
N TYR A 27 10.36 11.75 11.92
CA TYR A 27 10.60 10.38 11.52
C TYR A 27 11.77 10.33 10.54
N VAL A 28 12.79 9.53 10.86
CA VAL A 28 14.04 9.47 10.12
C VAL A 28 14.15 8.13 9.43
N VAL A 29 14.17 8.15 8.10
CA VAL A 29 14.56 7.01 7.28
C VAL A 29 16.08 7.08 7.07
N PRO A 30 16.86 6.03 7.39
CA PRO A 30 18.32 6.08 7.30
C PRO A 30 18.87 6.52 5.94
N SER A 31 18.21 6.14 4.84
CA SER A 31 18.61 6.43 3.46
C SER A 31 18.13 7.78 2.93
N ILE A 32 17.39 8.57 3.72
CA ILE A 32 16.85 9.87 3.31
C ILE A 32 17.50 10.99 4.12
N ALA A 33 18.09 11.97 3.43
CA ALA A 33 18.53 13.21 4.06
C ALA A 33 17.32 14.01 4.57
N GLY A 34 17.32 14.40 5.84
CA GLY A 34 16.15 15.02 6.47
C GLY A 34 15.21 13.99 7.14
N GLY A 35 13.90 14.25 7.12
CA GLY A 35 12.90 13.35 7.69
C GLY A 35 11.47 13.79 7.39
N PHE A 36 10.52 13.11 8.01
CA PHE A 36 9.09 13.37 7.86
C PHE A 36 8.48 13.86 9.17
N THR A 37 7.52 14.77 9.09
CA THR A 37 6.89 15.39 10.28
C THR A 37 5.50 14.85 10.57
N GLN A 38 4.94 14.07 9.65
CA GLN A 38 3.59 13.54 9.74
C GLN A 38 3.61 12.02 9.54
N ARG A 39 2.71 11.34 10.25
CA ARG A 39 2.46 9.90 10.10
C ARG A 39 0.96 9.65 10.03
N THR A 40 0.53 8.90 9.03
CA THR A 40 -0.82 8.33 8.95
C THR A 40 -0.70 6.82 8.99
N PHE A 41 -1.17 6.21 10.07
CA PHE A 41 -1.23 4.76 10.23
C PHE A 41 -2.67 4.27 10.20
N ILE A 42 -2.91 3.24 9.37
CA ILE A 42 -4.18 2.53 9.23
C ILE A 42 -3.92 1.06 9.52
N ASP A 43 -4.50 0.56 10.61
CA ASP A 43 -4.43 -0.83 11.02
C ASP A 43 -5.76 -1.51 10.74
N PHE A 44 -5.74 -2.55 9.90
CA PHE A 44 -6.91 -3.35 9.60
C PHE A 44 -6.94 -4.66 10.38
N SER A 45 -5.91 -5.01 11.16
CA SER A 45 -5.81 -6.32 11.82
C SER A 45 -6.97 -6.64 12.79
N GLY A 46 -7.63 -5.60 13.33
CA GLY A 46 -8.79 -5.73 14.22
C GLY A 46 -10.16 -5.61 13.54
N VAL A 47 -10.22 -5.36 12.23
CA VAL A 47 -11.51 -5.16 11.53
C VAL A 47 -12.19 -6.50 11.21
N GLN A 48 -13.50 -6.46 10.98
CA GLN A 48 -14.30 -7.63 10.66
C GLN A 48 -15.19 -7.39 9.42
N PRO A 49 -15.62 -8.45 8.73
CA PRO A 49 -16.58 -8.37 7.64
C PRO A 49 -17.86 -7.64 8.03
N GLY A 50 -18.40 -6.87 7.08
CA GLY A 50 -19.63 -6.09 7.26
C GLY A 50 -19.43 -4.70 7.89
N GLY A 51 -18.20 -4.35 8.30
CA GLY A 51 -17.89 -3.00 8.74
C GLY A 51 -17.86 -1.98 7.59
N ASN A 52 -17.96 -0.69 7.94
CA ASN A 52 -17.99 0.40 6.96
C ASN A 52 -16.56 0.83 6.55
N ALA A 53 -16.05 0.25 5.46
CA ALA A 53 -14.73 0.58 4.92
C ALA A 53 -14.60 2.07 4.56
N ALA A 54 -15.63 2.68 3.97
CA ALA A 54 -15.62 4.08 3.56
C ALA A 54 -15.45 5.02 4.76
N SER A 55 -16.20 4.79 5.85
CA SER A 55 -16.06 5.58 7.08
C SER A 55 -14.70 5.40 7.74
N LEU A 56 -14.17 4.16 7.78
CA LEU A 56 -12.83 3.92 8.34
C LEU A 56 -11.76 4.65 7.52
N LEU A 57 -11.75 4.49 6.20
CA LEU A 57 -10.77 5.12 5.30
C LEU A 57 -10.87 6.65 5.34
N SER A 58 -12.08 7.20 5.26
CA SER A 58 -12.28 8.66 5.28
C SER A 58 -11.81 9.29 6.60
N SER A 59 -11.95 8.60 7.74
CA SER A 59 -11.40 9.05 9.03
C SER A 59 -9.87 9.15 9.04
N LYS A 60 -9.20 8.54 8.07
CA LYS A 60 -7.75 8.55 7.87
C LYS A 60 -7.31 9.39 6.67
N GLY A 61 -8.24 10.14 6.05
CA GLY A 61 -7.96 10.96 4.88
C GLY A 61 -7.74 10.14 3.61
N VAL A 62 -8.39 8.98 3.49
CA VAL A 62 -8.35 8.12 2.30
C VAL A 62 -9.78 7.95 1.77
N SER A 63 -9.96 8.04 0.45
CA SER A 63 -11.25 7.83 -0.21
C SER A 63 -11.25 6.62 -1.12
N ILE A 64 -12.43 6.04 -1.34
CA ILE A 64 -12.64 4.96 -2.31
C ILE A 64 -13.02 5.58 -3.66
N SER A 65 -12.35 5.15 -4.73
CA SER A 65 -12.60 5.62 -6.08
C SER A 65 -13.90 5.06 -6.67
N ASN A 66 -14.56 5.86 -7.51
CA ASN A 66 -15.78 5.47 -8.21
C ASN A 66 -15.84 6.09 -9.61
N TYR A 67 -15.06 5.56 -10.54
CA TYR A 67 -15.00 6.08 -11.91
C TYR A 67 -14.56 5.02 -12.92
N PRO A 68 -14.96 5.14 -14.20
CA PRO A 68 -14.54 4.24 -15.26
C PRO A 68 -13.19 4.64 -15.87
N ILE A 69 -12.46 3.66 -16.41
CA ILE A 69 -11.31 3.85 -17.29
C ILE A 69 -11.51 3.00 -18.54
N SER A 70 -11.49 3.65 -19.70
CA SER A 70 -11.69 2.99 -21.01
C SER A 70 -10.39 2.52 -21.67
N ALA A 71 -9.25 2.70 -21.01
CA ALA A 71 -7.94 2.32 -21.54
C ALA A 71 -7.66 0.81 -21.42
N GLY A 72 -7.15 0.22 -22.51
CA GLY A 72 -6.81 -1.20 -22.63
C GLY A 72 -7.85 -2.01 -23.42
N PRO A 73 -7.60 -3.31 -23.65
CA PRO A 73 -8.50 -4.16 -24.44
C PRO A 73 -9.91 -4.28 -23.87
N VAL A 74 -10.03 -4.27 -22.54
CA VAL A 74 -11.30 -4.32 -21.82
C VAL A 74 -11.35 -3.12 -20.87
N PRO A 75 -12.43 -2.31 -20.89
CA PRO A 75 -12.56 -1.20 -19.96
C PRO A 75 -12.68 -1.72 -18.52
N ARG A 76 -12.30 -0.89 -17.56
CA ARG A 76 -12.44 -1.17 -16.14
C ARG A 76 -13.22 -0.09 -15.44
N THR A 77 -13.77 -0.40 -14.28
CA THR A 77 -14.45 0.58 -13.43
C THR A 77 -14.07 0.32 -12.00
N PHE A 78 -13.53 1.33 -11.33
CA PHE A 78 -13.37 1.28 -9.89
C PHE A 78 -14.73 1.47 -9.25
N VAL A 79 -15.15 0.51 -8.43
CA VAL A 79 -16.45 0.55 -7.76
C VAL A 79 -16.31 0.43 -6.25
N PRO A 80 -17.02 1.24 -5.46
CA PRO A 80 -16.91 1.19 -4.00
C PRO A 80 -17.24 -0.16 -3.38
N SER A 81 -18.14 -0.94 -4.01
CA SER A 81 -18.51 -2.29 -3.56
C SER A 81 -17.39 -3.34 -3.69
N ASN A 82 -16.27 -2.98 -4.33
CA ASN A 82 -15.08 -3.80 -4.42
C ASN A 82 -14.01 -3.44 -3.38
N VAL A 83 -14.30 -2.50 -2.49
CA VAL A 83 -13.47 -2.21 -1.30
C VAL A 83 -14.29 -2.53 -0.06
N ALA A 84 -13.86 -3.54 0.70
CA ALA A 84 -14.59 -4.00 1.88
C ALA A 84 -13.64 -4.30 3.04
N LEU A 85 -14.17 -4.33 4.26
CA LEU A 85 -13.42 -4.87 5.40
C LEU A 85 -13.57 -6.40 5.39
N GLY A 86 -12.45 -7.09 5.48
CA GLY A 86 -12.35 -8.53 5.69
C GLY A 86 -12.14 -8.86 7.17
N SER A 87 -11.73 -10.10 7.47
CA SER A 87 -11.29 -10.47 8.82
C SER A 87 -9.81 -10.13 8.99
N GLY A 88 -9.53 -8.95 9.56
CA GLY A 88 -8.17 -8.46 9.75
C GLY A 88 -7.52 -7.81 8.52
N SER A 89 -8.32 -7.37 7.54
CA SER A 89 -7.82 -6.73 6.32
C SER A 89 -8.80 -5.72 5.70
N LEU A 90 -8.25 -4.81 4.90
CA LEU A 90 -8.97 -4.18 3.80
C LEU A 90 -8.85 -5.09 2.57
N ASP A 91 -9.99 -5.49 2.04
CA ASP A 91 -10.10 -6.37 0.88
C ASP A 91 -10.34 -5.53 -0.37
N MET A 92 -9.39 -5.63 -1.32
CA MET A 92 -9.40 -4.94 -2.60
C MET A 92 -9.74 -5.97 -3.69
N LYS A 93 -10.97 -5.93 -4.21
CA LYS A 93 -11.49 -6.94 -5.13
C LYS A 93 -11.39 -6.52 -6.59
N VAL A 94 -11.05 -7.48 -7.46
CA VAL A 94 -11.40 -7.48 -8.88
C VAL A 94 -12.42 -8.58 -9.11
N SER A 95 -13.59 -8.22 -9.65
CA SER A 95 -14.65 -9.20 -9.91
C SER A 95 -14.28 -10.09 -11.10
N ALA A 96 -14.71 -11.36 -11.04
CA ALA A 96 -14.61 -12.26 -12.18
C ALA A 96 -15.23 -11.63 -13.44
N TYR A 97 -14.50 -11.66 -14.56
CA TYR A 97 -15.00 -11.11 -15.80
C TYR A 97 -15.91 -12.12 -16.52
N ASN A 98 -17.10 -11.67 -16.88
CA ASN A 98 -18.11 -12.51 -17.54
C ASN A 98 -18.07 -12.43 -19.07
N GLY A 99 -17.10 -11.74 -19.65
CA GLY A 99 -16.99 -11.54 -21.11
C GLY A 99 -17.74 -10.31 -21.64
N SER A 100 -18.34 -9.47 -20.79
CA SER A 100 -19.10 -8.30 -21.21
C SER A 100 -18.94 -7.13 -20.25
N GLY A 101 -19.10 -5.91 -20.78
CA GLY A 101 -19.01 -4.68 -19.99
C GLY A 101 -17.60 -4.41 -19.46
N SER A 102 -17.52 -3.64 -18.37
CA SER A 102 -16.26 -3.29 -17.72
C SER A 102 -15.89 -4.24 -16.59
N ILE A 103 -14.58 -4.45 -16.41
CA ILE A 103 -14.03 -5.20 -15.28
C ILE A 103 -14.16 -4.36 -14.01
N GLN A 104 -14.99 -4.84 -13.08
CA GLN A 104 -15.20 -4.17 -11.80
C GLN A 104 -13.96 -4.36 -10.93
N SER A 105 -13.29 -3.26 -10.61
CA SER A 105 -11.98 -3.17 -9.94
C SER A 105 -12.10 -2.35 -8.66
N SER A 106 -11.01 -2.23 -7.90
CA SER A 106 -10.97 -1.45 -6.65
C SER A 106 -9.80 -0.47 -6.64
N GLU A 107 -10.03 0.70 -6.06
CA GLU A 107 -8.99 1.70 -5.82
C GLU A 107 -9.33 2.55 -4.60
N ILE A 108 -8.31 2.87 -3.82
CA ILE A 108 -8.34 3.86 -2.76
C ILE A 108 -7.20 4.86 -2.96
N SER A 109 -7.42 6.12 -2.56
CA SER A 109 -6.47 7.20 -2.76
C SER A 109 -6.45 8.15 -1.57
N THR A 110 -5.28 8.71 -1.25
CA THR A 110 -5.18 9.78 -0.25
C THR A 110 -5.94 11.02 -0.71
N ASN A 111 -6.65 11.68 0.20
CA ASN A 111 -7.38 12.91 -0.10
C ASN A 111 -6.44 14.10 -0.28
N ASP A 112 -5.36 14.12 0.49
CA ASP A 112 -4.33 15.13 0.35
C ASP A 112 -3.25 14.72 -0.65
N VAL A 113 -2.50 15.73 -1.09
CA VAL A 113 -1.32 15.56 -1.93
C VAL A 113 -0.08 15.91 -1.14
N PHE A 114 1.01 15.17 -1.37
CA PHE A 114 2.28 15.43 -0.71
C PHE A 114 3.45 15.10 -1.64
N LYS A 115 4.59 15.73 -1.35
CA LYS A 115 5.85 15.50 -2.04
C LYS A 115 6.81 14.81 -1.09
N TYR A 116 7.40 13.72 -1.57
CA TYR A 116 8.23 12.78 -0.83
C TYR A 116 7.47 12.07 0.29
N ALA A 117 7.75 10.78 0.42
CA ALA A 117 7.12 9.95 1.44
C ALA A 117 7.93 8.68 1.69
N SER A 118 7.70 8.08 2.84
CA SER A 118 8.03 6.67 3.09
C SER A 118 6.73 5.95 3.38
N VAL A 119 6.32 5.04 2.50
CA VAL A 119 5.03 4.34 2.60
C VAL A 119 5.26 2.85 2.69
N ARG A 120 4.74 2.23 3.76
CA ARG A 120 4.75 0.78 3.99
C ARG A 120 3.33 0.26 3.82
N THR A 121 3.18 -0.79 3.01
CA THR A 121 1.92 -1.50 2.83
C THR A 121 2.18 -2.97 3.16
N VAL A 122 1.49 -3.48 4.17
CA VAL A 122 1.52 -4.91 4.49
C VAL A 122 0.39 -5.57 3.73
N LEU A 123 0.72 -6.32 2.68
CA LEU A 123 -0.27 -6.93 1.79
C LEU A 123 -0.01 -8.43 1.58
N LYS A 124 -1.09 -9.15 1.28
CA LYS A 124 -1.09 -10.51 0.76
C LYS A 124 -1.76 -10.50 -0.61
N SER A 125 -1.03 -10.92 -1.63
CA SER A 125 -1.52 -10.98 -3.02
C SER A 125 -2.67 -11.99 -3.14
N SER A 126 -3.56 -11.77 -4.10
CA SER A 126 -4.72 -12.64 -4.31
C SER A 126 -4.36 -14.03 -4.85
N GLY A 127 -3.25 -14.15 -5.60
CA GLY A 127 -2.88 -15.36 -6.33
C GLY A 127 -3.81 -15.74 -7.50
N VAL A 128 -4.89 -14.99 -7.73
CA VAL A 128 -5.82 -15.20 -8.86
C VAL A 128 -5.23 -14.53 -10.09
N PRO A 129 -4.90 -15.27 -11.17
CA PRO A 129 -4.29 -14.68 -12.36
C PRO A 129 -5.18 -13.65 -13.04
N GLY A 130 -4.55 -12.67 -13.67
CA GLY A 130 -5.21 -11.70 -14.53
C GLY A 130 -5.39 -10.32 -13.93
N VAL A 131 -4.66 -9.98 -12.86
CA VAL A 131 -4.84 -8.76 -12.06
C VAL A 131 -3.49 -8.08 -11.83
N VAL A 132 -3.52 -6.75 -11.80
CA VAL A 132 -2.45 -5.87 -11.35
C VAL A 132 -2.82 -5.35 -9.96
N GLU A 133 -1.91 -5.50 -9.01
CA GLU A 133 -2.05 -5.01 -7.63
C GLU A 133 -1.00 -3.91 -7.43
N GLY A 134 -1.45 -2.67 -7.30
CA GLY A 134 -0.59 -1.48 -7.25
C GLY A 134 -0.56 -0.81 -5.89
N ASN A 135 0.64 -0.38 -5.47
CA ASN A 135 0.90 0.60 -4.43
C ASN A 135 1.80 1.68 -5.03
N PHE A 136 1.29 2.89 -5.24
CA PHE A 136 1.95 3.83 -6.14
C PHE A 136 1.68 5.31 -5.77
N PHE A 137 2.58 6.17 -6.22
CA PHE A 137 2.39 7.62 -6.20
C PHE A 137 1.93 8.08 -7.57
N TYR A 138 0.97 9.00 -7.64
CA TYR A 138 0.47 9.52 -8.90
C TYR A 138 0.04 10.99 -8.81
N LEU A 139 0.53 11.79 -9.75
CA LEU A 139 -0.05 13.09 -10.12
C LEU A 139 -0.56 13.08 -11.57
N ASN A 140 0.24 12.51 -12.49
CA ASN A 140 -0.06 12.32 -13.91
C ASN A 140 0.96 11.32 -14.52
N ASP A 141 0.78 10.96 -15.79
CA ASP A 141 1.62 10.03 -16.57
C ASP A 141 3.13 10.37 -16.60
N ASN A 142 3.53 11.56 -16.16
CA ASN A 142 4.93 12.00 -16.08
C ASN A 142 5.39 12.28 -14.65
N GLN A 143 4.61 11.94 -13.64
CA GLN A 143 4.90 12.10 -12.22
C GLN A 143 4.26 10.92 -11.47
N GLU A 144 4.87 9.75 -11.61
CA GLU A 144 4.35 8.48 -11.11
C GLU A 144 5.47 7.53 -10.68
N ILE A 145 5.22 6.81 -9.59
CA ILE A 145 6.09 5.76 -9.03
C ILE A 145 5.24 4.52 -8.82
N ASP A 146 5.63 3.40 -9.40
CA ASP A 146 4.87 2.15 -9.33
C ASP A 146 5.62 1.05 -8.58
N TRP A 147 4.87 0.30 -7.76
CA TRP A 147 5.27 -0.98 -7.20
C TRP A 147 4.16 -1.99 -7.42
N GLU A 148 4.25 -2.70 -8.55
CA GLU A 148 3.14 -3.47 -9.12
C GLU A 148 3.40 -4.97 -9.12
N ILE A 149 2.47 -5.72 -8.53
CA ILE A 149 2.41 -7.18 -8.61
C ILE A 149 1.45 -7.55 -9.72
N LEU A 150 1.94 -8.26 -10.73
CA LEU A 150 1.10 -8.87 -11.76
C LEU A 150 0.82 -10.30 -11.34
N THR A 151 -0.42 -10.61 -10.96
CA THR A 151 -0.78 -11.91 -10.37
C THR A 151 -0.57 -13.07 -11.34
N SER A 152 -0.58 -12.81 -12.65
CA SER A 152 -0.27 -13.80 -13.70
C SER A 152 1.22 -14.12 -13.82
N THR A 153 2.11 -13.27 -13.34
CA THR A 153 3.56 -13.42 -13.52
C THR A 153 4.36 -13.16 -12.25
N THR A 154 3.83 -13.53 -11.09
CA THR A 154 4.56 -13.37 -9.81
C THR A 154 5.80 -14.27 -9.75
N LEU A 155 5.64 -15.55 -10.06
CA LEU A 155 6.68 -16.58 -9.95
C LEU A 155 7.13 -17.14 -11.31
N THR A 156 6.29 -17.01 -12.34
CA THR A 156 6.56 -17.56 -13.67
C THR A 156 6.33 -16.46 -14.71
N SER A 157 7.27 -16.26 -15.62
CA SER A 157 7.13 -15.25 -16.68
C SER A 157 6.10 -15.66 -17.72
N SER A 158 5.48 -14.69 -18.38
CA SER A 158 4.83 -14.90 -19.67
C SER A 158 5.83 -14.66 -20.81
N PRO A 159 5.47 -14.89 -22.09
CA PRO A 159 6.33 -14.52 -23.22
C PRO A 159 6.70 -13.03 -23.26
N ASN A 160 5.88 -12.16 -22.67
CA ASN A 160 6.01 -10.70 -22.78
C ASN A 160 6.32 -10.01 -21.44
N VAL A 161 6.05 -10.67 -20.31
CA VAL A 161 6.18 -10.09 -18.97
C VAL A 161 7.07 -10.98 -18.10
N PRO A 162 8.26 -10.48 -17.69
CA PRO A 162 9.12 -11.15 -16.71
C PRO A 162 8.43 -11.50 -15.40
N ALA A 163 8.94 -12.54 -14.72
CA ALA A 163 8.47 -12.93 -13.40
C ALA A 163 8.94 -11.94 -12.33
N GLY A 164 8.04 -11.53 -11.43
CA GLY A 164 8.38 -10.72 -10.26
C GLY A 164 7.45 -9.55 -10.02
N ILE A 165 7.91 -8.61 -9.21
CA ILE A 165 7.28 -7.32 -8.92
C ILE A 165 8.01 -6.19 -9.66
N TRP A 166 7.27 -5.19 -10.14
CA TRP A 166 7.81 -4.11 -10.97
C TRP A 166 8.01 -2.84 -10.16
N ALA A 167 9.26 -2.37 -10.05
CA ALA A 167 9.58 -1.00 -9.64
C ALA A 167 9.66 -0.12 -10.87
N THR A 168 8.88 0.94 -10.90
CA THR A 168 8.89 1.88 -12.02
C THR A 168 8.88 3.32 -11.53
N ASN A 169 9.62 4.18 -12.21
CA ASN A 169 9.42 5.62 -12.24
C ASN A 169 9.05 6.00 -13.69
N GLN A 170 7.85 6.54 -13.89
CA GLN A 170 7.41 6.97 -15.23
C GLN A 170 8.26 8.12 -15.76
N GLY A 171 8.43 8.20 -17.08
CA GLY A 171 9.24 9.23 -17.71
C GLY A 171 8.77 10.64 -17.32
N VAL A 172 9.63 11.45 -16.71
CA VAL A 172 9.24 12.79 -16.21
C VAL A 172 9.00 13.82 -17.32
N VAL A 173 9.33 13.46 -18.56
CA VAL A 173 9.07 14.23 -19.77
C VAL A 173 8.12 13.42 -20.66
N PRO A 174 7.05 14.04 -21.21
CA PRO A 174 6.15 13.36 -22.14
C PRO A 174 6.89 12.65 -23.27
N GLY A 175 6.52 11.39 -23.53
CA GLY A 175 7.11 10.57 -24.58
C GLY A 175 8.49 9.98 -24.29
N THR A 176 9.04 10.20 -23.09
CA THR A 176 10.29 9.54 -22.66
C THR A 176 10.00 8.21 -21.97
N PRO A 177 10.90 7.20 -22.12
CA PRO A 177 10.70 5.90 -21.49
C PRO A 177 10.76 6.00 -19.96
N SER A 178 10.02 5.12 -19.29
CA SER A 178 10.12 4.92 -17.86
C SER A 178 11.48 4.31 -17.48
N THR A 179 11.87 4.47 -16.22
CA THR A 179 12.98 3.71 -15.62
C THR A 179 12.34 2.62 -14.78
N HIS A 180 12.65 1.35 -15.03
CA HIS A 180 12.08 0.25 -14.27
C HIS A 180 13.06 -0.88 -14.01
N VAL A 181 12.78 -1.67 -12.99
CA VAL A 181 13.44 -2.94 -12.67
C VAL A 181 12.38 -3.94 -12.23
N THR A 182 12.42 -5.14 -12.79
CA THR A 182 11.65 -6.27 -12.26
C THR A 182 12.47 -7.00 -11.20
N VAL A 183 11.89 -7.17 -10.02
CA VAL A 183 12.50 -7.88 -8.90
C VAL A 183 11.86 -9.26 -8.76
N PRO A 184 12.61 -10.35 -8.94
CA PRO A 184 12.10 -11.69 -8.71
C PRO A 184 11.68 -11.88 -7.26
N PHE A 185 10.52 -12.51 -7.04
CA PHE A 185 10.13 -12.94 -5.71
C PHE A 185 10.97 -14.14 -5.25
N THR A 186 11.22 -14.21 -3.93
CA THR A 186 11.87 -15.37 -3.27
C THR A 186 10.88 -16.19 -2.44
N PHE A 187 9.61 -15.81 -2.48
CA PHE A 187 8.47 -16.41 -1.80
C PHE A 187 7.22 -16.25 -2.68
N ASP A 188 6.18 -17.04 -2.44
CA ASP A 188 4.89 -16.81 -3.11
C ASP A 188 4.12 -15.69 -2.39
N PRO A 189 3.90 -14.51 -3.02
CA PRO A 189 3.26 -13.37 -2.36
C PRO A 189 1.78 -13.61 -2.01
N SER A 190 1.18 -14.71 -2.47
CA SER A 190 -0.19 -15.09 -2.12
C SER A 190 -0.31 -15.93 -0.83
N GLN A 191 0.81 -16.49 -0.34
CA GLN A 191 0.79 -17.40 0.83
C GLN A 191 0.86 -16.68 2.17
N GLY A 192 1.19 -15.39 2.19
CA GLY A 192 1.43 -14.65 3.42
C GLY A 192 1.37 -13.14 3.23
N TYR A 193 1.31 -12.44 4.37
CA TYR A 193 1.43 -10.99 4.36
C TYR A 193 2.89 -10.61 4.45
N HIS A 194 3.31 -9.72 3.56
CA HIS A 194 4.66 -9.16 3.50
C HIS A 194 4.58 -7.65 3.49
N GLU A 195 5.62 -6.98 4.00
CA GLU A 195 5.74 -5.52 3.87
C GLU A 195 6.31 -5.16 2.50
N TYR A 196 5.64 -4.25 1.82
CA TYR A 196 6.10 -3.63 0.58
C TYR A 196 6.24 -2.14 0.84
N ARG A 197 7.47 -1.64 0.77
CA ARG A 197 7.79 -0.26 1.15
C ARG A 197 8.41 0.51 0.00
N ILE A 198 7.95 1.74 -0.16
CA ILE A 198 8.51 2.73 -1.08
C ILE A 198 9.02 3.91 -0.26
N ASP A 199 10.31 4.20 -0.39
CA ASP A 199 10.93 5.43 0.08
C ASP A 199 11.15 6.34 -1.12
N TRP A 200 10.43 7.45 -1.17
CA TRP A 200 10.56 8.48 -2.19
C TRP A 200 11.14 9.76 -1.60
N ALA A 201 12.31 10.14 -2.10
CA ALA A 201 13.01 11.37 -1.77
C ALA A 201 13.56 12.04 -3.04
N ILE A 202 14.25 13.16 -2.88
CA ILE A 202 14.73 13.98 -4.00
C ILE A 202 15.69 13.25 -4.95
N ASP A 203 16.48 12.32 -4.44
CA ASP A 203 17.57 11.66 -5.14
C ASP A 203 17.19 10.28 -5.68
N ALA A 204 16.17 9.64 -5.10
CA ALA A 204 15.76 8.31 -5.51
C ALA A 204 14.35 7.93 -5.06
N THR A 205 13.81 6.96 -5.78
CA THR A 205 12.81 6.04 -5.28
C THR A 205 13.49 4.73 -4.89
N THR A 206 13.31 4.28 -3.66
CA THR A 206 13.90 3.03 -3.14
C THR A 206 12.80 2.09 -2.68
N PHE A 207 12.87 0.83 -3.12
CA PHE A 207 11.83 -0.17 -2.90
C PHE A 207 12.35 -1.30 -2.02
N TYR A 208 11.51 -1.76 -1.10
CA TYR A 208 11.86 -2.78 -0.13
C TYR A 208 10.77 -3.83 -0.03
N ILE A 209 11.19 -5.03 0.34
CA ILE A 209 10.30 -6.10 0.78
C ILE A 209 10.82 -6.60 2.12
N ASP A 210 9.94 -6.62 3.14
CA ASP A 210 10.25 -7.03 4.51
C ASP A 210 11.51 -6.34 5.07
N GLY A 211 11.60 -5.01 4.88
CA GLY A 211 12.73 -4.19 5.30
C GLY A 211 14.02 -4.36 4.47
N VAL A 212 14.07 -5.29 3.51
CA VAL A 212 15.24 -5.52 2.66
C VAL A 212 15.11 -4.72 1.36
N GLN A 213 16.10 -3.86 1.08
CA GLN A 213 16.14 -3.08 -0.17
C GLN A 213 16.22 -4.03 -1.37
N LYS A 214 15.34 -3.82 -2.36
CA LYS A 214 15.27 -4.62 -3.59
C LYS A 214 15.62 -3.83 -4.84
N ALA A 215 15.26 -2.55 -4.89
CA ALA A 215 15.58 -1.68 -6.01
C ALA A 215 15.80 -0.24 -5.54
N ARG A 216 16.59 0.52 -6.31
CA ARG A 216 16.79 1.96 -6.14
C ARG A 216 16.87 2.61 -7.51
N LEU A 217 15.92 3.47 -7.82
CA LEU A 217 15.84 4.20 -9.08
C LEU A 217 16.20 5.67 -8.84
N THR A 218 17.28 6.14 -9.48
CA THR A 218 17.78 7.52 -9.40
C THR A 218 17.42 8.36 -10.64
N SER A 219 16.80 7.73 -11.63
CA SER A 219 16.31 8.38 -12.85
C SER A 219 14.78 8.49 -12.80
N ASN A 220 14.24 9.49 -13.50
CA ASN A 220 12.80 9.74 -13.58
C ASN A 220 12.11 9.93 -12.21
N VAL A 221 12.85 10.29 -11.15
CA VAL A 221 12.28 10.49 -9.82
C VAL A 221 11.26 11.63 -9.86
N PRO A 222 9.99 11.41 -9.45
CA PRO A 222 9.01 12.48 -9.46
C PRO A 222 9.40 13.63 -8.53
N THR A 223 9.07 14.85 -8.95
CA THR A 223 9.49 16.10 -8.31
C THR A 223 8.31 16.97 -7.87
N GLN A 224 7.08 16.54 -8.12
CA GLN A 224 5.87 17.28 -7.78
C GLN A 224 5.04 16.53 -6.75
N ALA A 225 4.18 17.23 -6.01
CA ALA A 225 3.25 16.61 -5.07
C ALA A 225 2.07 15.97 -5.82
N GLY A 226 1.54 14.89 -5.27
CA GLY A 226 0.46 14.11 -5.85
C GLY A 226 -0.16 13.19 -4.81
N HIS A 227 -1.06 12.33 -5.26
CA HIS A 227 -1.76 11.38 -4.40
C HIS A 227 -0.95 10.11 -4.22
N TRP A 228 -1.19 9.41 -3.12
CA TRP A 228 -0.78 8.03 -2.97
C TRP A 228 -1.99 7.11 -3.15
N ILE A 229 -1.84 6.07 -3.96
CA ILE A 229 -2.94 5.26 -4.46
C ILE A 229 -2.62 3.78 -4.26
N TRP A 230 -3.67 3.02 -3.92
CA TRP A 230 -3.67 1.56 -3.95
C TRP A 230 -4.80 1.09 -4.82
N ASN A 231 -4.52 0.20 -5.76
CA ASN A 231 -5.55 -0.39 -6.60
C ASN A 231 -5.32 -1.88 -6.83
N SER A 232 -6.42 -2.55 -7.19
CA SER A 232 -6.40 -3.90 -7.72
C SER A 232 -7.31 -3.86 -8.94
N TRP A 233 -6.75 -4.15 -10.12
CA TRP A 233 -7.42 -3.91 -11.39
C TRP A 233 -6.99 -4.87 -12.49
N SER A 234 -7.77 -4.89 -13.56
CA SER A 234 -7.42 -5.62 -14.78
C SER A 234 -8.00 -4.90 -15.98
N ASN A 235 -7.36 -5.03 -17.13
CA ASN A 235 -7.82 -4.51 -18.43
C ASN A 235 -7.74 -5.56 -19.55
N GLY A 236 -7.36 -6.80 -19.20
CA GLY A 236 -7.19 -7.88 -20.18
C GLY A 236 -6.02 -7.72 -21.14
N ASP A 237 -5.09 -6.81 -20.91
CA ASP A 237 -3.89 -6.66 -21.73
C ASP A 237 -2.99 -7.90 -21.61
N PRO A 238 -2.75 -8.68 -22.68
CA PRO A 238 -1.89 -9.87 -22.64
C PRO A 238 -0.43 -9.55 -22.29
N ASN A 239 -0.02 -8.28 -22.40
CA ASN A 239 1.33 -7.80 -22.13
C ASN A 239 1.46 -7.10 -20.77
N TRP A 240 0.39 -7.06 -19.96
CA TRP A 240 0.44 -6.48 -18.63
C TRP A 240 -0.43 -7.26 -17.64
N SER A 241 -1.69 -6.86 -17.43
CA SER A 241 -2.57 -7.54 -16.49
C SER A 241 -2.74 -9.03 -16.79
N ASN A 242 -2.57 -9.43 -18.05
CA ASN A 242 -2.68 -10.79 -18.57
C ASN A 242 -3.93 -11.51 -18.03
N GLY A 243 -5.03 -10.77 -18.00
CA GLY A 243 -6.36 -11.21 -17.58
C GLY A 243 -7.34 -11.18 -18.75
N PRO A 244 -8.63 -10.92 -18.52
CA PRO A 244 -9.24 -10.62 -17.22
C PRO A 244 -9.34 -11.85 -16.29
N PRO A 245 -9.52 -11.68 -14.96
CA PRO A 245 -9.60 -12.81 -14.05
C PRO A 245 -10.92 -13.59 -14.23
N LYS A 246 -10.86 -14.93 -14.18
CA LYS A 246 -12.02 -15.82 -14.31
C LYS A 246 -12.74 -16.11 -12.99
N ALA A 247 -12.12 -15.72 -11.87
CA ALA A 247 -12.67 -15.80 -10.52
C ALA A 247 -12.48 -14.46 -9.84
N ASN A 248 -13.21 -14.21 -8.74
CA ASN A 248 -12.96 -13.02 -7.94
C ASN A 248 -11.53 -13.08 -7.39
N SER A 249 -10.75 -12.04 -7.68
CA SER A 249 -9.43 -11.80 -7.10
C SER A 249 -9.60 -10.85 -5.93
N ILE A 250 -9.03 -11.19 -4.77
CA ILE A 250 -9.08 -10.36 -3.56
C ILE A 250 -7.67 -10.20 -3.03
N THR A 251 -7.12 -8.99 -3.16
CA THR A 251 -5.88 -8.58 -2.52
C THR A 251 -6.19 -8.13 -1.10
N HIS A 252 -5.42 -8.57 -0.11
CA HIS A 252 -5.67 -8.23 1.30
C HIS A 252 -4.60 -7.28 1.81
N ILE A 253 -4.99 -6.12 2.30
CA ILE A 253 -4.10 -5.15 2.96
C ILE A 253 -4.35 -5.20 4.46
N ARG A 254 -3.31 -5.53 5.23
CA ARG A 254 -3.39 -5.59 6.71
C ARG A 254 -3.11 -4.27 7.37
N SER A 255 -2.20 -3.48 6.80
CA SER A 255 -1.90 -2.14 7.32
C SER A 255 -1.25 -1.25 6.28
N ILE A 256 -1.44 0.05 6.44
CA ILE A 256 -0.81 1.12 5.67
C ILE A 256 -0.15 2.08 6.65
N ASP A 257 1.12 2.40 6.45
CA ASP A 257 1.87 3.38 7.25
C ASP A 257 2.55 4.40 6.32
N ILE A 258 2.08 5.65 6.37
CA ILE A 258 2.51 6.74 5.50
C ILE A 258 3.25 7.76 6.35
N TYR A 259 4.52 8.00 6.02
CA TYR A 259 5.30 9.10 6.57
C TYR A 259 5.47 10.17 5.50
N LYS A 260 5.02 11.40 5.80
CA LYS A 260 4.95 12.53 4.85
C LYS A 260 5.26 13.86 5.52
N GLY A 261 5.18 14.96 4.77
CA GLY A 261 5.56 16.28 5.27
C GLY A 261 7.07 16.37 5.46
N PHE A 262 7.80 16.16 4.35
CA PHE A 262 9.26 16.16 4.34
C PHE A 262 9.85 17.47 4.88
N THR A 263 10.91 17.35 5.67
CA THR A 263 11.75 18.44 6.16
C THR A 263 13.22 18.11 5.92
N SER A 264 14.00 19.07 5.44
CA SER A 264 15.45 18.95 5.36
C SER A 264 16.13 18.99 6.74
N THR A 265 15.45 19.55 7.74
CA THR A 265 15.96 19.71 9.11
C THR A 265 15.32 18.69 10.03
N ARG A 266 16.15 17.83 10.63
CA ARG A 266 15.75 16.92 11.70
C ARG A 266 15.72 17.68 13.02
N SER A 267 14.60 17.65 13.73
CA SER A 267 14.47 18.39 15.00
C SER A 267 13.51 17.70 15.98
N GLY A 268 13.64 18.07 17.25
CA GLY A 268 12.87 17.49 18.35
C GLY A 268 13.22 16.01 18.60
N ASN A 269 12.23 15.25 19.07
CA ASN A 269 12.37 13.82 19.26
C ASN A 269 12.45 13.09 17.91
N LEU A 270 13.57 12.42 17.67
CA LEU A 270 13.85 11.70 16.42
C LEU A 270 13.45 10.23 16.56
N CYS A 271 12.63 9.75 15.64
CA CYS A 271 12.21 8.36 15.59
C CYS A 271 12.72 7.70 14.31
N ASN A 272 13.63 6.74 14.45
CA ASN A 272 14.11 5.97 13.31
C ASN A 272 13.02 4.98 12.87
N ILE A 273 12.78 4.91 11.57
CA ILE A 273 11.73 4.09 10.94
C ILE A 273 12.23 3.36 9.70
#